data_AF-A0A929Y6J0-F1
#
_entry.id   AF-A0A929Y6J0-F1
#
_cell.length_a   1.000
_cell.length_b   1.000
_cell.length_c   1.000
_cell.angle_alpha   90.00
_cell.angle_beta   90.00
_cell.angle_gamma   90.00
#
_symmetry.space_group_name_H-M   'P 1'
#
loop_
_entity.id
_entity.type
_entity.pdbx_description
1 polymer ?
#
loop_
_entity_poly.entity_id
_entity_poly.type
_entity_poly.pdbx_seq_one_letter_code
_entity_poly.pdbx_strand_id
1 'polypeptide(L)' 'MDQIKGFIKNMVYRNEENGYTVLTLQAEGEEITVVGSLRAVDIGDTIAVTGT' A
#
# COMPACT_ATOMS: atom_id res chain seq x y z
N MET A 1 -15.32 1.34 8.15
CA MET A 1 -13.98 0.87 7.76
C MET A 1 -14.00 0.74 6.26
N ASP A 2 -13.40 1.71 5.59
CA ASP A 2 -13.31 1.72 4.14
C ASP A 2 -12.17 0.80 3.72
N GLN A 3 -12.48 -0.14 2.83
CA GLN A 3 -11.51 -1.04 2.23
C GLN A 3 -11.27 -0.60 0.79
N ILE A 4 -10.00 -0.40 0.47
CA ILE A 4 -9.55 0.02 -0.86
C ILE A 4 -8.76 -1.15 -1.44
N LYS A 5 -9.13 -1.58 -2.64
CA LYS A 5 -8.42 -2.64 -3.37
C LYS A 5 -7.77 -2.07 -4.61
N GLY A 6 -6.48 -2.32 -4.78
CA GLY A 6 -5.71 -1.82 -5.90
C GLY A 6 -4.39 -2.55 -6.03
N PHE A 7 -3.58 -2.15 -7.00
CA PHE A 7 -2.23 -2.69 -7.15
C PHE A 7 -1.19 -1.67 -6.71
N ILE A 8 -0.07 -2.16 -6.19
CA ILE A 8 1.05 -1.30 -5.78
C ILE A 8 1.74 -0.78 -7.03
N LYS A 9 1.59 0.51 -7.28
CA LYS A 9 2.23 1.19 -8.41
C LYS A 9 3.68 1.56 -8.10
N ASN A 10 3.93 2.03 -6.88
CA ASN A 10 5.28 2.41 -6.46
C ASN A 10 5.47 2.20 -4.96
N MET A 11 6.69 1.90 -4.54
CA MET A 11 7.08 1.81 -3.12
C MET A 11 8.00 2.98 -2.79
N VAL A 12 7.51 3.90 -1.95
CA VAL A 12 8.22 5.15 -1.63
C VAL A 12 9.23 4.90 -0.51
N TYR A 13 8.83 4.15 0.51
CA TYR A 13 9.68 3.86 1.67
C TYR A 13 9.26 2.55 2.33
N ARG A 14 10.23 1.80 2.84
CA ARG A 14 10.02 0.64 3.70
C ARG A 14 11.07 0.64 4.81
N ASN A 15 10.61 0.54 6.03
CA ASN A 15 11.42 0.28 7.21
C ASN A 15 11.37 -1.21 7.52
N GLU A 16 12.50 -1.90 7.38
CA GLU A 16 12.58 -3.34 7.62
C GLU A 16 12.58 -3.71 9.12
N GLU A 17 12.95 -2.78 10.01
CA GLU A 17 12.97 -3.02 11.46
C GLU A 17 11.55 -3.12 12.03
N ASN A 18 10.67 -2.17 11.69
CA ASN A 18 9.30 -2.12 12.22
C ASN A 18 8.21 -2.50 11.19
N GLY A 19 8.58 -2.70 9.92
CA GLY A 19 7.66 -3.05 8.84
C GLY A 19 6.82 -1.87 8.31
N TYR A 20 7.15 -0.63 8.70
CA TYR A 20 6.46 0.56 8.22
C TYR A 20 6.75 0.79 6.74
N THR A 21 5.70 0.83 5.93
CA THR A 21 5.80 0.99 4.49
C THR A 21 4.92 2.16 4.04
N VAL A 22 5.47 2.98 3.16
CA VAL A 22 4.78 4.04 2.42
C VAL A 22 4.79 3.64 0.95
N LEU A 23 3.61 3.51 0.36
CA LEU A 23 3.47 3.10 -1.02
C LEU A 23 2.34 3.85 -1.71
N THR A 24 2.37 3.81 -3.04
CA THR A 24 1.31 4.35 -3.89
C THR A 24 0.52 3.18 -4.47
N LEU A 25 -0.76 3.12 -4.14
CA LEU A 25 -1.71 2.14 -4.62
C LEU A 25 -2.51 2.78 -5.76
N GLN A 26 -2.68 2.07 -6.87
CA GLN A 26 -3.61 2.48 -7.91
C GLN A 26 -4.92 1.69 -7.76
N ALA A 27 -6.00 2.41 -7.45
CA ALA A 27 -7.34 1.85 -7.25
C ALA A 27 -8.36 2.69 -8.02
N GLU A 28 -9.25 2.04 -8.77
CA GLU A 28 -10.35 2.70 -9.52
C GLU A 28 -9.92 3.86 -10.44
N GLY A 29 -8.66 3.87 -10.89
CA GLY A 29 -8.10 4.93 -11.74
C GLY A 29 -7.48 6.09 -10.95
N GLU A 30 -7.59 6.09 -9.63
CA GLU A 30 -6.95 7.05 -8.73
C GLU A 30 -5.67 6.50 -8.10
N GLU A 31 -4.73 7.39 -7.81
CA GLU A 31 -3.51 7.08 -7.05
C GLU A 31 -3.69 7.46 -5.59
N ILE A 32 -3.60 6.45 -4.73
CA ILE A 32 -3.85 6.57 -3.30
C ILE A 32 -2.54 6.29 -2.57
N THR A 33 -2.14 7.22 -1.71
CA THR A 33 -0.97 7.01 -0.86
C THR A 33 -1.39 6.22 0.38
N VAL A 34 -0.77 5.06 0.58
CA VAL A 34 -1.01 4.18 1.71
C VAL A 34 0.19 4.23 2.65
N VAL A 35 -0.09 4.43 3.93
CA VAL A 35 0.91 4.41 5.00
C VAL A 35 0.49 3.41 6.07
N GLY A 36 1.41 2.53 6.48
CA GLY A 36 1.12 1.57 7.53
C GLY A 36 2.13 0.45 7.60
N SER A 37 1.91 -0.49 8.52
CA SER A 37 2.78 -1.65 8.72
C SER A 37 2.45 -2.78 7.74
N LEU A 38 2.91 -2.66 6.50
CA LEU A 38 2.72 -3.65 5.44
C LEU A 38 3.98 -4.52 5.32
N ARG A 39 3.85 -5.81 5.65
CA ARG A 39 4.91 -6.81 5.47
C ARG A 39 4.59 -7.69 4.26
N ALA A 40 5.62 -8.09 3.50
CA ALA A 40 5.50 -8.98 2.34
C ALA A 40 4.58 -8.44 1.23
N VAL A 41 4.80 -7.18 0.82
CA VAL A 41 4.15 -6.61 -0.36
C VAL A 41 5.21 -6.12 -1.34
N ASP A 42 4.98 -6.20 -2.64
CA ASP A 42 5.91 -5.71 -3.66
C ASP A 42 5.19 -4.95 -4.77
N ILE A 43 5.97 -4.19 -5.55
CA ILE A 43 5.43 -3.45 -6.70
C ILE A 43 4.80 -4.45 -7.68
N GLY A 44 3.57 -4.16 -8.11
CA GLY A 44 2.77 -5.04 -8.96
C GLY A 44 1.82 -5.96 -8.18
N ASP A 45 1.99 -6.10 -6.86
CA ASP A 45 1.04 -6.88 -6.06
C ASP A 45 -0.32 -6.18 -5.99
N THR A 46 -1.37 -6.97 -6.10
CA THR A 46 -2.74 -6.52 -5.81
C THR A 46 -3.05 -6.75 -4.34
N ILE A 47 -3.22 -5.67 -3.58
CA ILE A 47 -3.52 -5.72 -2.16
C ILE A 47 -4.85 -5.04 -1.86
N ALA A 48 -5.48 -5.47 -0.78
CA ALA A 48 -6.61 -4.78 -0.18
C ALA A 48 -6.16 -4.18 1.15
N VAL A 49 -6.32 -2.88 1.29
CA VAL A 49 -5.93 -2.12 2.49
C VAL A 49 -7.19 -1.57 3.16
N THR A 50 -7.19 -1.56 4.48
CA THR A 50 -8.29 -1.00 5.27
C THR A 50 -7.70 0.04 6.20
N GLY A 51 -8.25 1.26 6.13
CA GLY A 51 -7.81 2.40 6.94
C GLY A 51 -8.94 2.89 7.85
N THR A 52 -8.60 3.79 8.76
CA THR A 52 -9.54 4.58 9.57
C THR A 52 -9.07 6.02 9.55
#